data_AF-A0A2N2T841-F1
#
_entry.id   AF-A0A2N2T841-F1
#
_cell.length_a   1.000
_cell.length_b   1.000
_cell.length_c   1.000
_cell.angle_alpha   90.00
_cell.angle_beta   90.00
_cell.angle_gamma   90.00
#
_symmetry.space_group_name_H-M   'P 1'
#
loop_
_entity.id
_entity.type
_entity.pdbx_description
1 polymer ?
#
loop_
_entity_poly.entity_id
_entity_poly.type
_entity_poly.pdbx_seq_one_letter_code
_entity_poly.pdbx_strand_id
1 'polypeptide(L)'
;MGSVVSMAPREVVKRDGQRAAFDAGKIRSALLRAGQASGEFGEAEADLLTAQVAKVLIHSFRNAPPDIERIQDVVEQSLIAANHLATARAYIVYRETHKKLRQDRKTVVDVESSINEYLSRQDWRVNANANQGYSLGGLILNVSGKVVANYWLNHVYSPELGEAHRDGSLHVHDLDMLAGYCAGWSLRTLLHEGLNGVPGKVEAGPPKHMSSAVGQIV
;
A
#
# COMPACT_ATOMS: atom_id res chain seq x y z
N MET A 1 -13.44 -18.27 48.24
CA MET A 1 -12.19 -17.63 47.79
C MET A 1 -11.70 -18.37 46.54
N GLY A 2 -12.10 -17.92 45.36
CA GLY A 2 -11.56 -18.44 44.09
C GLY A 2 -10.38 -17.58 43.68
N SER A 3 -9.16 -18.11 43.83
CA SER A 3 -7.95 -17.47 43.30
C SER A 3 -8.04 -17.45 41.79
N VAL A 4 -8.40 -16.29 41.21
CA VAL A 4 -8.27 -16.06 39.78
C VAL A 4 -6.79 -15.77 39.53
N VAL A 5 -5.99 -16.83 39.43
CA VAL A 5 -4.63 -16.73 38.91
C VAL A 5 -4.77 -16.20 37.48
N SER A 6 -4.47 -14.91 37.31
CA SER A 6 -4.57 -14.24 36.02
C SER A 6 -3.49 -14.78 35.09
N MET A 7 -3.82 -15.83 34.33
CA MET A 7 -2.89 -16.43 33.38
C MET A 7 -2.66 -15.49 32.20
N ALA A 8 -1.41 -15.44 31.71
CA ALA A 8 -1.05 -14.84 30.44
C ALA A 8 -1.97 -15.33 29.31
N PRO A 9 -2.26 -14.49 28.30
CA PRO A 9 -2.91 -14.98 27.08
C PRO A 9 -2.18 -16.21 26.59
N ARG A 10 -2.90 -17.30 26.29
CA ARG A 10 -2.28 -18.54 25.78
C ARG A 10 -1.95 -18.43 24.30
N GLU A 11 -2.71 -17.62 23.59
CA GLU A 11 -2.65 -17.48 22.15
C GLU A 11 -2.68 -16.02 21.72
N VAL A 12 -2.17 -15.77 20.52
CA VAL A 12 -2.25 -14.50 19.80
C VAL A 12 -2.80 -14.75 18.40
N VAL A 13 -3.51 -13.76 17.86
CA VAL A 13 -3.96 -13.78 16.46
C VAL A 13 -2.90 -13.08 15.61
N LYS A 14 -2.26 -13.83 14.72
CA LYS A 14 -1.30 -13.30 13.75
C LYS A 14 -2.00 -12.41 12.72
N ARG A 15 -1.19 -11.65 11.97
CA ARG A 15 -1.65 -10.73 10.91
C ARG A 15 -2.37 -11.42 9.74
N ASP A 16 -2.14 -12.72 9.55
CA ASP A 16 -2.82 -13.58 8.57
C ASP A 16 -4.10 -14.21 9.12
N GLY A 17 -4.50 -13.86 10.36
CA GLY A 17 -5.66 -14.44 11.05
C GLY A 17 -5.38 -15.77 11.76
N GLN A 18 -4.20 -16.38 11.58
CA GLN A 18 -3.87 -17.64 12.23
C GLN A 18 -3.62 -17.45 13.74
N ARG A 19 -3.97 -18.46 14.53
CA ARG A 19 -3.64 -18.49 15.97
C ARG A 19 -2.25 -19.06 16.18
N ALA A 20 -1.53 -18.53 17.16
CA ALA A 20 -0.25 -19.07 17.60
C ALA A 20 -0.07 -18.88 19.11
N ALA A 21 0.80 -19.70 19.72
CA ALA A 21 1.13 -19.57 21.14
C ALA A 21 1.69 -18.18 21.46
N PHE A 22 1.25 -17.61 22.57
CA PHE A 22 1.80 -16.36 23.09
C PHE A 22 3.23 -16.59 23.58
N ASP A 23 4.13 -15.68 23.19
CA ASP A 23 5.54 -15.72 23.54
C ASP A 23 6.01 -14.31 23.93
N ALA A 24 6.19 -14.09 25.23
CA ALA A 24 6.69 -12.83 25.77
C ALA A 24 8.13 -12.52 25.33
N GLY A 25 8.92 -13.54 24.96
CA GLY A 25 10.27 -13.36 24.44
C GLY A 25 10.32 -12.54 23.15
N LYS A 26 9.27 -12.62 22.33
CA LYS A 26 9.13 -11.77 21.12
C LYS A 26 8.91 -10.30 21.46
N ILE A 27 8.18 -10.02 22.54
CA ILE A 27 7.96 -8.66 23.04
C ILE A 27 9.28 -8.10 23.58
N ARG A 28 9.97 -8.88 24.43
CA ARG A 28 11.31 -8.55 24.94
C ARG A 28 12.30 -8.23 23.83
N SER A 29 12.39 -9.10 22.83
CA SER A 29 13.30 -8.92 21.69
C SER A 29 12.99 -7.65 20.88
N ALA A 30 11.71 -7.29 20.74
CA ALA A 30 11.31 -6.06 20.07
C ALA A 30 11.68 -4.82 20.90
N LEU A 31 11.40 -4.84 22.20
CA LEU A 31 11.74 -3.76 23.13
C LEU A 31 13.26 -3.54 23.23
N LEU A 32 14.03 -4.61 23.40
CA LEU A 32 15.48 -4.55 23.51
C LEU A 32 16.11 -3.94 22.26
N ARG A 33 15.70 -4.38 21.07
CA ARG A 33 16.20 -3.82 19.81
C ARG A 33 15.85 -2.34 19.65
N ALA A 34 14.64 -1.95 20.07
CA ALA A 34 14.23 -0.56 20.01
C ALA A 34 15.02 0.32 21.00
N GLY A 35 15.21 -0.14 22.24
CA GLY A 35 15.99 0.55 23.26
C GLY A 35 17.48 0.67 22.89
N GLN A 36 18.06 -0.37 22.28
CA GLN A 36 19.43 -0.34 21.76
C GLN A 36 19.57 0.63 20.58
N ALA A 37 18.58 0.69 19.68
CA ALA A 37 18.61 1.58 18.53
C ALA A 37 18.43 3.06 18.92
N SER A 38 17.64 3.35 19.95
CA SER A 38 17.46 4.70 20.48
C SER A 38 18.56 5.13 21.45
N GLY A 39 19.20 4.17 22.11
CA GLY A 39 20.18 4.39 23.18
C GLY A 39 19.57 4.71 24.56
N GLU A 40 18.25 4.65 24.72
CA GLU A 40 17.59 4.99 26.00
C GLU A 40 17.71 3.89 27.05
N PHE A 41 17.74 2.62 26.65
CA PHE A 41 17.80 1.51 27.61
C PHE A 41 18.36 0.19 27.03
N GLY A 42 18.74 -0.72 27.94
CA GLY A 42 19.30 -2.03 27.63
C GLY A 42 18.48 -3.22 28.17
N GLU A 43 19.14 -4.34 28.42
CA GLU A 43 18.52 -5.63 28.79
C GLU A 43 17.58 -5.54 30.00
N ALA A 44 18.07 -4.98 31.12
CA ALA A 44 17.32 -4.97 32.38
C ALA A 44 15.99 -4.19 32.28
N GLU A 45 16.01 -3.04 31.60
CA GLU A 45 14.81 -2.23 31.38
C GLU A 45 13.86 -2.90 30.38
N ALA A 46 14.40 -3.55 29.34
CA ALA A 46 13.60 -4.32 28.39
C ALA A 46 12.84 -5.46 29.09
N ASP A 47 13.45 -6.12 30.08
CA ASP A 47 12.81 -7.13 30.92
C ASP A 47 11.67 -6.54 31.77
N LEU A 48 11.90 -5.38 32.40
CA LEU A 48 10.88 -4.67 33.18
C LEU A 48 9.69 -4.26 32.31
N LEU A 49 9.94 -3.63 31.16
CA LEU A 49 8.92 -3.22 30.21
C LEU A 49 8.15 -4.43 29.66
N THR A 50 8.83 -5.56 29.40
CA THR A 50 8.17 -6.79 28.96
C THR A 50 7.19 -7.30 30.02
N ALA A 51 7.60 -7.30 31.29
CA ALA A 51 6.73 -7.71 32.38
C ALA A 51 5.52 -6.77 32.54
N GLN A 52 5.71 -5.46 32.36
CA GLN A 52 4.63 -4.47 32.38
C GLN A 52 3.64 -4.71 31.23
N VAL A 53 4.13 -4.86 30.00
CA VAL A 53 3.30 -5.18 28.82
C VAL A 53 2.52 -6.46 29.05
N ALA A 54 3.18 -7.54 29.49
CA ALA A 54 2.54 -8.81 29.78
C ALA A 54 1.42 -8.66 30.82
N LYS A 55 1.66 -7.87 31.89
CA LYS A 55 0.65 -7.58 32.91
C LYS A 55 -0.56 -6.84 32.34
N VAL A 56 -0.35 -5.86 31.47
CA VAL A 56 -1.46 -5.12 30.81
C VAL A 56 -2.24 -6.06 29.88
N LEU A 57 -1.55 -6.91 29.12
CA LEU A 57 -2.19 -7.89 28.23
C LEU A 57 -3.04 -8.90 29.01
N ILE A 58 -2.54 -9.41 30.13
CA ILE A 58 -3.29 -10.29 31.04
C ILE A 58 -4.62 -9.65 31.49
N HIS A 59 -4.58 -8.36 31.85
CA HIS A 59 -5.75 -7.68 32.37
C HIS A 59 -6.75 -7.30 31.26
N SER A 60 -6.23 -6.91 30.09
CA SER A 60 -7.02 -6.39 28.99
C SER A 60 -7.65 -7.48 28.11
N PHE A 61 -7.05 -8.68 28.06
CA PHE A 61 -7.43 -9.75 27.11
C PHE A 61 -7.78 -11.07 27.81
N ARG A 62 -8.70 -11.03 28.78
CA ARG A 62 -9.13 -12.22 29.55
C ARG A 62 -9.91 -13.25 28.72
N ASN A 63 -10.72 -12.78 27.77
CA ASN A 63 -11.72 -13.61 27.09
C ASN A 63 -11.41 -13.86 25.60
N ALA A 64 -10.47 -13.10 25.02
CA ALA A 64 -10.14 -13.20 23.61
C ALA A 64 -8.63 -13.01 23.40
N PRO A 65 -7.99 -13.81 22.53
CA PRO A 65 -6.58 -13.63 22.22
C PRO A 65 -6.36 -12.26 21.54
N PRO A 66 -5.37 -11.47 21.97
CA PRO A 66 -5.05 -10.22 21.29
C PRO A 66 -4.48 -10.50 19.89
N ASP A 67 -4.80 -9.64 18.94
CA ASP A 67 -4.08 -9.58 17.67
C ASP A 67 -2.72 -8.88 17.85
N ILE A 68 -1.83 -9.07 16.87
CA ILE A 68 -0.47 -8.50 16.92
C ILE A 68 -0.49 -6.97 17.01
N GLU A 69 -1.47 -6.29 16.41
CA GLU A 69 -1.52 -4.82 16.40
C GLU A 69 -1.88 -4.29 17.79
N ARG A 70 -2.84 -4.92 18.48
CA ARG A 70 -3.15 -4.63 19.89
C ARG A 70 -1.98 -4.84 20.82
N ILE A 71 -1.17 -5.89 20.60
CA ILE A 71 0.06 -6.09 21.40
C ILE A 71 1.04 -4.93 21.17
N GLN A 72 1.19 -4.48 19.92
CA GLN A 72 2.06 -3.35 19.60
C GLN A 72 1.57 -2.04 20.21
N ASP A 73 0.25 -1.81 20.25
CA ASP A 73 -0.33 -0.63 20.93
C ASP A 73 0.00 -0.62 22.43
N VAL A 74 -0.07 -1.77 23.11
CA VAL A 74 0.33 -1.87 24.53
C VAL A 74 1.83 -1.61 24.71
N VAL A 75 2.68 -2.08 23.79
CA VAL A 75 4.12 -1.81 23.82
C VAL A 75 4.40 -0.31 23.70
N GLU A 76 3.77 0.37 22.74
CA GLU A 76 3.91 1.81 22.53
C GLU A 76 3.46 2.60 23.76
N GLN A 77 2.29 2.26 24.33
CA GLN A 77 1.79 2.88 25.54
C GLN A 77 2.73 2.66 26.74
N SER A 78 3.32 1.47 26.85
CA SER A 78 4.24 1.14 27.94
C SER A 78 5.55 1.95 27.82
N LEU A 79 6.08 2.13 26.61
CA LEU A 79 7.24 2.97 26.35
C LEU A 79 6.97 4.44 26.71
N ILE A 80 5.79 4.97 26.34
CA ILE A 80 5.39 6.34 26.67
C ILE A 80 5.21 6.51 28.19
N ALA A 81 4.53 5.57 28.84
CA ALA A 81 4.28 5.62 30.29
C ALA A 81 5.58 5.52 31.11
N ALA A 82 6.60 4.82 30.60
CA ALA A 82 7.93 4.74 31.19
C ALA A 82 8.85 5.92 30.81
N ASN A 83 8.34 6.93 30.09
CA ASN A 83 9.08 8.11 29.64
C ASN A 83 10.26 7.82 28.68
N HIS A 84 10.25 6.68 28.01
CA HIS A 84 11.21 6.31 26.95
C HIS A 84 10.74 6.86 25.60
N LEU A 85 10.65 8.18 25.51
CA LEU A 85 9.98 8.88 24.40
C LEU A 85 10.73 8.75 23.06
N ALA A 86 12.07 8.70 23.06
CA ALA A 86 12.82 8.53 21.83
C ALA A 86 12.61 7.12 21.25
N THR A 87 12.60 6.10 22.11
CA THR A 87 12.32 4.70 21.76
C THR A 87 10.88 4.56 21.29
N ALA A 88 9.90 5.14 21.98
CA ALA A 88 8.50 5.11 21.57
C ALA A 88 8.32 5.67 20.15
N ARG A 89 8.88 6.85 19.87
CA ARG A 89 8.82 7.46 18.52
C ARG A 89 9.49 6.57 17.47
N ALA A 90 10.69 6.08 17.74
CA ALA A 90 11.40 5.21 16.81
C ALA A 90 10.64 3.90 16.55
N TYR A 91 10.03 3.31 17.58
CA TYR A 91 9.21 2.11 17.49
C TYR A 91 7.98 2.32 16.61
N ILE A 92 7.24 3.42 16.84
CA ILE A 92 6.05 3.79 16.05
C ILE A 92 6.41 3.96 14.56
N VAL A 93 7.48 4.73 14.28
CA VAL A 93 7.93 4.95 12.90
C VAL A 93 8.37 3.63 12.24
N TYR A 94 9.10 2.79 12.96
CA TYR A 94 9.54 1.48 12.47
C TYR A 94 8.35 0.56 12.16
N ARG A 95 7.35 0.51 13.06
CA ARG A 95 6.11 -0.24 12.90
C ARG A 95 5.36 0.20 11.65
N GLU A 96 5.14 1.50 11.47
CA GLU A 96 4.39 2.04 10.34
C GLU A 96 5.14 1.83 9.03
N THR A 97 6.46 2.02 9.01
CA THR A 97 7.31 1.70 7.85
C THR A 97 7.18 0.24 7.44
N HIS A 98 7.24 -0.68 8.40
CA HIS A 98 7.11 -2.11 8.11
C HIS A 98 5.68 -2.51 7.72
N LYS A 99 4.67 -1.80 8.23
CA LYS A 99 3.28 -1.97 7.79
C LYS A 99 3.14 -1.57 6.33
N LYS A 100 3.69 -0.43 5.94
CA LYS A 100 3.75 0.01 4.54
C LYS A 100 4.49 -0.99 3.67
N LEU A 101 5.70 -1.43 4.04
CA LEU A 101 6.43 -2.46 3.27
C LEU A 101 5.64 -3.75 3.08
N ARG A 102 4.83 -4.17 4.06
CA ARG A 102 3.95 -5.35 3.92
C ARG A 102 2.78 -5.10 2.97
N GLN A 103 2.22 -3.88 2.95
CA GLN A 103 1.20 -3.47 1.99
C GLN A 103 1.79 -3.39 0.57
N ASP A 104 2.98 -2.80 0.43
CA ASP A 104 3.70 -2.71 -0.83
C ASP A 104 4.04 -4.11 -1.39
N ARG A 105 4.31 -5.09 -0.53
CA ARG A 105 4.51 -6.48 -0.99
C ARG A 105 3.24 -7.14 -1.54
N LYS A 106 2.05 -6.60 -1.25
CA LYS A 106 0.79 -7.04 -1.87
C LYS A 106 0.55 -6.42 -3.25
N THR A 107 1.35 -5.42 -3.67
CA THR A 107 1.20 -4.76 -4.97
C THR A 107 2.07 -5.39 -6.07
N VAL A 108 2.71 -6.52 -5.78
CA VAL A 108 3.52 -7.25 -6.76
C VAL A 108 2.61 -7.84 -7.83
N VAL A 109 2.69 -7.28 -9.03
CA VAL A 109 2.09 -7.85 -10.23
C VAL A 109 2.93 -9.05 -10.66
N ASP A 110 2.33 -10.24 -10.72
CA ASP A 110 2.98 -11.42 -11.28
C ASP A 110 3.18 -11.21 -12.78
N VAL A 111 4.45 -11.17 -13.21
CA VAL A 111 4.82 -10.87 -14.59
C VAL A 111 4.41 -12.00 -15.53
N GLU A 112 4.61 -13.26 -15.11
CA GLU A 112 4.30 -14.42 -15.95
C GLU A 112 2.79 -14.55 -16.14
N SER A 113 2.02 -14.49 -15.05
CA SER A 113 0.55 -14.53 -15.13
C SER A 113 0.03 -13.34 -15.96
N SER A 114 0.57 -12.14 -15.77
CA SER A 114 0.10 -10.96 -16.50
C SER A 114 0.29 -11.05 -18.01
N ILE A 115 1.41 -11.62 -18.46
CA ILE A 115 1.68 -11.85 -19.88
C ILE A 115 0.81 -13.00 -20.39
N ASN A 116 0.80 -14.14 -19.69
CA ASN A 116 0.07 -15.33 -20.13
C ASN A 116 -1.44 -15.11 -20.21
N GLU A 117 -2.04 -14.36 -19.28
CA GLU A 117 -3.46 -13.98 -19.31
C GLU A 117 -3.81 -13.14 -20.53
N TYR A 118 -2.90 -12.24 -20.94
CA TYR A 118 -3.09 -11.44 -22.14
C TYR A 118 -2.99 -12.31 -23.40
N LEU A 119 -1.95 -13.13 -23.49
CA LEU A 119 -1.73 -14.02 -24.64
C LEU A 119 -2.87 -15.03 -24.82
N SER A 120 -3.41 -15.54 -23.71
CA SER A 120 -4.53 -16.48 -23.70
C SER A 120 -5.92 -15.80 -23.73
N ARG A 121 -5.98 -14.46 -23.68
CA ARG A 121 -7.21 -13.64 -23.64
C ARG A 121 -8.16 -14.04 -22.49
N GLN A 122 -7.60 -14.41 -21.35
CA GLN A 122 -8.36 -14.87 -20.19
C GLN A 122 -8.86 -13.71 -19.32
N ASP A 123 -8.19 -12.55 -19.34
CA ASP A 123 -8.64 -11.35 -18.62
C ASP A 123 -9.62 -10.54 -19.48
N TRP A 124 -10.78 -10.21 -18.92
CA TRP A 124 -11.78 -9.35 -19.58
C TRP A 124 -11.20 -7.98 -19.95
N ARG A 125 -10.18 -7.51 -19.22
CA ARG A 125 -9.50 -6.24 -19.48
C ARG A 125 -8.88 -6.16 -20.87
N VAL A 126 -8.56 -7.31 -21.48
CA VAL A 126 -8.10 -7.38 -22.88
C VAL A 126 -9.14 -6.81 -23.85
N ASN A 127 -10.43 -6.80 -23.47
CA ASN A 127 -11.54 -6.27 -24.24
C ASN A 127 -12.16 -5.00 -23.62
N ALA A 128 -11.57 -4.43 -22.57
CA ALA A 128 -12.14 -3.26 -21.88
C ALA A 128 -12.12 -2.00 -22.76
N ASN A 129 -11.12 -1.88 -23.62
CA ASN A 129 -10.96 -0.74 -24.51
C ASN A 129 -11.26 -1.15 -25.96
N ALA A 130 -12.38 -0.64 -26.50
CA ALA A 130 -12.81 -0.95 -27.87
C ALA A 130 -11.83 -0.50 -28.95
N ASN A 131 -10.96 0.48 -28.65
CA ASN A 131 -9.93 0.98 -29.58
C ASN A 131 -8.63 0.16 -29.50
N GLN A 132 -8.52 -0.75 -28.53
CA GLN A 132 -7.29 -1.49 -28.25
C GLN A 132 -7.48 -2.97 -28.60
N GLY A 133 -6.88 -3.39 -29.71
CA GLY A 133 -6.89 -4.78 -30.15
C GLY A 133 -5.69 -5.58 -29.63
N TYR A 134 -5.79 -6.90 -29.78
CA TYR A 134 -4.69 -7.82 -29.49
C TYR A 134 -3.46 -7.50 -30.35
N SER A 135 -2.45 -6.91 -29.72
CA SER A 135 -1.22 -6.44 -30.35
C SER A 135 -0.08 -6.35 -29.33
N LEU A 136 1.14 -6.11 -29.80
CA LEU A 136 2.29 -5.81 -28.92
C LEU A 136 2.05 -4.53 -28.10
N GLY A 137 1.53 -3.47 -28.72
CA GLY A 137 1.15 -2.25 -28.01
C GLY A 137 0.09 -2.52 -26.94
N GLY A 138 -0.92 -3.33 -27.27
CA GLY A 138 -1.94 -3.74 -26.32
C GLY A 138 -1.40 -4.56 -25.14
N LEU A 139 -0.38 -5.41 -25.38
CA LEU A 139 0.28 -6.17 -24.31
C LEU A 139 1.02 -5.23 -23.35
N ILE A 140 1.79 -4.29 -23.91
CA ILE A 140 2.53 -3.29 -23.13
C ILE A 140 1.57 -2.47 -22.26
N LEU A 141 0.47 -1.98 -22.86
CA LEU A 141 -0.55 -1.22 -22.16
C LEU A 141 -1.27 -2.06 -21.10
N ASN A 142 -1.60 -3.32 -21.37
CA ASN A 142 -2.24 -4.21 -20.39
C ASN A 142 -1.34 -4.46 -19.17
N VAL A 143 -0.07 -4.80 -19.40
CA VAL A 143 0.89 -5.04 -18.32
C VAL A 143 1.14 -3.75 -17.53
N SER A 144 1.42 -2.63 -18.20
CA SER A 144 1.62 -1.33 -17.55
C SER A 144 0.36 -0.92 -16.78
N GLY A 145 -0.81 -1.15 -17.35
CA GLY A 145 -2.10 -0.79 -16.76
C GLY A 145 -2.34 -1.50 -15.44
N LYS A 146 -2.01 -2.80 -15.34
CA LYS A 146 -2.07 -3.55 -14.08
C LYS A 146 -1.16 -2.95 -13.00
N VAL A 147 0.03 -2.49 -13.39
CA VAL A 147 0.98 -1.84 -12.46
C VAL A 147 0.44 -0.50 -11.98
N VAL A 148 0.00 0.35 -12.92
CA VAL A 148 -0.52 1.70 -12.60
C VAL A 148 -1.80 1.62 -11.78
N ALA A 149 -2.70 0.68 -12.08
CA ALA A 149 -3.93 0.48 -11.33
C ALA A 149 -3.64 0.09 -9.86
N ASN A 150 -2.67 -0.79 -9.64
CA ASN A 150 -2.24 -1.11 -8.27
C ASN A 150 -1.60 0.09 -7.59
N TYR A 151 -0.87 0.94 -8.31
CA TYR A 151 -0.32 2.15 -7.72
C TYR A 151 -1.43 3.10 -7.25
N TRP A 152 -2.43 3.37 -8.10
CA TRP A 152 -3.60 4.17 -7.74
C TRP A 152 -4.28 3.64 -6.48
N LEU A 153 -4.66 2.36 -6.47
CA LEU A 153 -5.49 1.76 -5.42
C LEU A 153 -4.75 1.56 -4.09
N ASN A 154 -3.41 1.53 -4.09
CA ASN A 154 -2.62 1.29 -2.87
C ASN A 154 -1.89 2.53 -2.36
N HIS A 155 -1.64 3.54 -3.20
CA HIS A 155 -0.81 4.69 -2.82
C HIS A 155 -1.49 6.04 -2.99
N VAL A 156 -2.50 6.16 -3.86
CA VAL A 156 -3.14 7.45 -4.14
C VAL A 156 -4.55 7.51 -3.55
N TYR A 157 -5.35 6.48 -3.78
CA TYR A 157 -6.69 6.38 -3.20
C TYR A 157 -6.66 5.92 -1.75
N SER A 158 -7.74 6.20 -1.03
CA SER A 158 -7.91 5.69 0.32
C SER A 158 -8.08 4.17 0.31
N PRO A 159 -7.68 3.47 1.39
CA PRO A 159 -7.83 2.02 1.48
C PRO A 159 -9.27 1.55 1.26
N GLU A 160 -10.26 2.30 1.74
CA GLU A 160 -11.69 1.98 1.63
C GLU A 160 -12.16 1.98 0.17
N LEU A 161 -11.69 2.95 -0.63
CA LEU A 161 -11.98 3.02 -2.07
C LEU A 161 -11.28 1.89 -2.82
N GLY A 162 -10.03 1.60 -2.45
CA GLY A 162 -9.26 0.48 -2.99
C GLY A 162 -9.98 -0.86 -2.82
N GLU A 163 -10.45 -1.15 -1.61
CA GLU A 163 -11.22 -2.36 -1.30
C GLU A 163 -12.56 -2.38 -2.02
N ALA A 164 -13.32 -1.28 -1.99
CA ALA A 164 -14.61 -1.21 -2.68
C ALA A 164 -14.50 -1.45 -4.20
N HIS A 165 -13.41 -1.03 -4.84
CA HIS A 165 -13.13 -1.36 -6.24
C HIS A 165 -12.85 -2.85 -6.44
N ARG A 166 -11.99 -3.44 -5.60
CA ARG A 166 -11.59 -4.86 -5.72
C ARG A 166 -12.74 -5.81 -5.47
N ASP A 167 -13.61 -5.48 -4.51
CA ASP A 167 -14.77 -6.29 -4.14
C ASP A 167 -15.98 -6.03 -5.07
N GLY A 168 -15.83 -5.14 -6.06
CA GLY A 168 -16.87 -4.85 -7.05
C GLY A 168 -18.05 -4.02 -6.50
N SER A 169 -17.89 -3.40 -5.32
CA SER A 169 -18.89 -2.47 -4.76
C SER A 169 -18.96 -1.17 -5.57
N LEU A 170 -17.85 -0.77 -6.20
CA LEU A 170 -17.77 0.32 -7.16
C LEU A 170 -16.78 -0.03 -8.27
N HIS A 171 -16.86 0.65 -9.40
CA HIS A 171 -15.89 0.52 -10.48
C HIS A 171 -15.24 1.89 -10.74
N VAL A 172 -13.92 1.94 -10.65
CA VAL A 172 -13.14 3.14 -10.98
C VAL A 172 -12.63 2.95 -12.40
N HIS A 173 -13.05 3.83 -13.29
CA HIS A 173 -12.68 3.78 -14.69
C HIS A 173 -11.22 4.25 -14.90
N ASP A 174 -10.58 3.69 -15.93
CA ASP A 174 -9.29 4.14 -16.50
C ASP A 174 -8.12 4.22 -15.50
N LEU A 175 -8.05 3.23 -14.60
CA LEU A 175 -6.94 3.06 -13.65
C LEU A 175 -5.61 2.63 -14.31
N ASP A 176 -5.63 2.29 -15.59
CA ASP A 176 -4.46 1.82 -16.34
C ASP A 176 -3.48 2.95 -16.71
N MET A 177 -3.88 4.21 -16.54
CA MET A 177 -3.07 5.39 -16.85
C MET A 177 -2.92 6.31 -15.64
N LEU A 178 -1.73 6.90 -15.48
CA LEU A 178 -1.48 7.98 -14.52
C LEU A 178 -1.63 9.33 -15.24
N ALA A 179 -2.81 9.55 -15.82
CA ALA A 179 -3.10 10.71 -16.66
C ALA A 179 -4.56 11.15 -16.48
N GLY A 180 -4.92 12.30 -17.07
CA GLY A 180 -6.31 12.70 -17.18
C GLY A 180 -7.09 11.74 -18.08
N TYR A 181 -8.39 11.59 -17.81
CA TYR A 181 -9.26 10.66 -18.54
C TYR A 181 -9.38 11.02 -20.04
N CYS A 182 -9.82 12.23 -20.33
CA CYS A 182 -10.00 12.70 -21.69
C CYS A 182 -9.75 14.21 -21.79
N ALA A 183 -9.40 14.66 -22.99
CA ALA A 183 -9.28 16.08 -23.32
C ALA A 183 -9.84 16.35 -24.72
N GLY A 184 -10.51 17.49 -24.86
CA GLY A 184 -10.88 18.05 -26.15
C GLY A 184 -9.87 19.13 -26.54
N TRP A 185 -9.43 19.12 -27.80
CA TRP A 185 -8.46 20.09 -28.31
C TRP A 185 -9.14 21.09 -29.25
N SER A 186 -8.83 22.37 -29.07
CA SER A 186 -9.37 23.45 -29.90
C SER A 186 -8.81 23.37 -31.31
N LEU A 187 -9.65 23.02 -32.28
CA LEU A 187 -9.26 23.05 -33.69
C LEU A 187 -8.85 24.47 -34.12
N ARG A 188 -9.48 25.51 -33.56
CA ARG A 188 -9.08 26.90 -33.79
C ARG A 188 -7.62 27.12 -33.38
N THR A 189 -7.23 26.66 -32.20
CA THR A 189 -5.88 26.82 -31.67
C THR A 189 -4.89 26.08 -32.57
N LEU A 190 -5.18 24.84 -32.94
CA LEU A 190 -4.33 24.10 -33.89
C LEU A 190 -4.15 24.85 -35.22
N LEU A 191 -5.23 25.41 -35.79
CA LEU A 191 -5.19 26.08 -37.08
C LEU A 191 -4.52 27.47 -37.04
N HIS A 192 -4.61 28.19 -35.92
CA HIS A 192 -4.09 29.55 -35.81
C HIS A 192 -2.73 29.64 -35.10
N GLU A 193 -2.38 28.66 -34.28
CA GLU A 193 -1.17 28.66 -33.44
C GLU A 193 -0.27 27.45 -33.74
N GLY A 194 -0.82 26.34 -34.23
CA GLY A 194 -0.09 25.09 -34.46
C GLY A 194 0.03 24.23 -33.20
N LEU A 195 1.10 23.42 -33.12
CA LEU A 195 1.47 22.60 -31.96
C LEU A 195 2.73 23.20 -31.32
N ASN A 196 2.58 23.93 -30.21
CA ASN A 196 3.70 24.61 -29.55
C ASN A 196 3.52 24.67 -28.02
N GLY A 197 4.54 25.16 -27.30
CA GLY A 197 4.45 25.50 -25.89
C GLY A 197 4.76 24.37 -24.91
N VAL A 198 5.25 23.21 -25.40
CA VAL A 198 5.61 22.06 -24.55
C VAL A 198 7.13 21.88 -24.52
N PRO A 199 7.80 22.15 -23.37
CA PRO A 199 9.24 22.02 -23.26
C PRO A 199 9.76 20.62 -23.65
N GLY A 200 10.81 20.58 -24.47
CA GLY A 200 11.44 19.34 -24.89
C GLY A 200 10.64 18.52 -25.92
N LYS A 201 9.60 19.08 -26.52
CA LYS A 201 8.85 18.48 -27.63
C LYS A 201 9.09 19.26 -28.93
N VAL A 202 8.97 18.55 -30.05
CA VAL A 202 9.01 19.17 -31.39
C VAL A 202 7.76 20.02 -31.55
N GLU A 203 7.95 21.25 -32.04
CA GLU A 203 6.87 22.18 -32.29
C GLU A 203 6.61 22.32 -33.80
N ALA A 204 5.36 22.63 -34.15
CA ALA A 204 4.93 22.93 -35.50
C ALA A 204 4.13 24.24 -35.48
N GLY A 205 4.49 25.18 -36.36
CA GLY A 205 3.72 26.40 -36.55
C GLY A 205 2.34 26.15 -37.21
N PRO A 206 1.50 27.20 -37.31
CA PRO A 206 0.18 27.10 -37.91
C PRO A 206 0.24 26.57 -39.35
N PRO A 207 -0.64 25.64 -39.75
CA PRO A 207 -0.64 25.08 -41.08
C PRO A 207 -1.07 26.13 -42.12
N LYS A 208 -0.34 26.23 -43.24
CA LYS A 208 -0.65 27.17 -44.34
C LYS A 208 -1.50 26.57 -45.46
N HIS A 209 -1.62 25.24 -45.47
CA HIS A 209 -2.38 24.48 -46.47
C HIS A 209 -3.19 23.38 -45.79
N MET A 210 -4.29 22.94 -46.41
CA MET A 210 -5.15 21.89 -45.88
C MET A 210 -4.41 20.57 -45.66
N SER A 211 -3.50 20.20 -46.57
CA SER A 211 -2.66 19.00 -46.42
C SER A 211 -1.80 19.06 -45.17
N SER A 212 -1.24 20.23 -44.85
CA SER A 212 -0.48 20.45 -43.62
C SER A 212 -1.37 20.41 -42.38
N ALA A 213 -2.58 20.98 -42.45
CA ALA A 213 -3.52 20.95 -41.34
C ALA A 213 -3.95 19.51 -41.01
N VAL A 214 -4.30 18.72 -42.03
CA VAL A 214 -4.62 17.30 -41.87
C VAL A 214 -3.40 16.53 -41.36
N GLY A 215 -2.21 16.78 -41.91
CA GLY A 215 -0.98 16.12 -41.47
C GLY A 215 -0.58 16.43 -40.03
N GLN A 216 -0.97 17.58 -39.47
CA GLN A 216 -0.73 17.93 -38.07
C GLN A 216 -1.76 17.33 -37.09
N ILE A 217 -2.93 16.89 -37.57
CA ILE A 217 -3.99 16.31 -36.74
C ILE A 217 -3.72 14.83 -36.41
N VAL A 218 -3.00 14.12 -37.29
CA VAL A 218 -2.79 12.66 -37.24
C VAL A 218 -1.42 12.33 -36.67
#